data_AF-A0A951B6H8-F1
#
_entry.id   AF-A0A951B6H8-F1
#
_cell.length_a   1.000
_cell.length_b   1.000
_cell.length_c   1.000
_cell.angle_alpha   90.00
_cell.angle_beta   90.00
_cell.angle_gamma   90.00
#
_symmetry.space_group_name_H-M   'P 1'
#
loop_
_entity.id
_entity.type
_entity.pdbx_description
1 polymer ?
#
loop_
_entity_poly.entity_id
_entity_poly.type
_entity_poly.pdbx_seq_one_letter_code
_entity_poly.pdbx_strand_id
1 'polypeptide(L)'
;VTPAQLRWVSLHVQRGRDLLAAAALDRDAETPVLNSLSRFATPGRVDVIGGRLRAGDFAGAVSQVPTSALYAMAEDPALKSVCPDIASYELSELMAANAAEVSPPVISRAFGTPKPTLTHSYQPGLLYLRTFPALMGYSSRILAESWESNNLYYAALADEAGVPAQQLDSYVPEWNRAAIENIFATHLEDWPAILRSLQTVGKDVRAHESSVSNANSEN
;
A
#
# COMPACT_ATOMS: atom_id res chain seq x y z
N VAL A 1 -18.72 2.83 0.24
CA VAL A 1 -17.77 3.93 -0.01
C VAL A 1 -18.53 5.09 -0.64
N THR A 2 -18.35 6.33 -0.17
CA THR A 2 -19.01 7.54 -0.71
C THR A 2 -17.98 8.50 -1.32
N PRO A 3 -18.38 9.49 -2.15
CA PRO A 3 -17.47 10.51 -2.65
C PRO A 3 -16.76 11.29 -1.53
N ALA A 4 -17.46 11.61 -0.45
CA ALA A 4 -16.86 12.27 0.71
C ALA A 4 -15.77 11.41 1.36
N GLN A 5 -15.97 10.09 1.42
CA GLN A 5 -14.97 9.15 1.95
C GLN A 5 -13.74 9.03 1.05
N LEU A 6 -13.90 9.08 -0.28
CA LEU A 6 -12.76 9.11 -1.21
C LEU A 6 -11.97 10.40 -1.07
N ARG A 7 -12.67 11.55 -1.05
CA ARG A 7 -12.05 12.85 -0.86
C ARG A 7 -11.30 12.93 0.46
N TRP A 8 -11.89 12.39 1.54
CA TRP A 8 -11.26 12.31 2.85
C TRP A 8 -9.93 11.56 2.80
N VAL A 9 -9.90 10.37 2.19
CA VAL A 9 -8.67 9.56 2.09
C VAL A 9 -7.63 10.24 1.22
N SER A 10 -8.02 10.76 0.06
CA SER A 10 -7.17 11.52 -0.86
C SER A 10 -6.45 12.67 -0.16
N LEU A 11 -7.20 13.50 0.58
CA LEU A 11 -6.65 14.62 1.33
C LEU A 11 -5.68 14.20 2.45
N HIS A 12 -5.94 13.08 3.14
CA HIS A 12 -5.00 12.54 4.13
C HIS A 12 -3.70 12.08 3.49
N VAL A 13 -3.78 11.36 2.36
CA VAL A 13 -2.59 10.91 1.63
C VAL A 13 -1.80 12.11 1.10
N GLN A 14 -2.48 13.10 0.53
CA GLN A 14 -1.86 14.33 0.06
C GLN A 14 -1.16 15.08 1.20
N ARG A 15 -1.83 15.27 2.35
CA ARG A 15 -1.24 15.89 3.53
C ARG A 15 0.00 15.12 4.03
N GLY A 16 -0.03 13.80 4.03
CA GLY A 16 1.14 12.98 4.33
C GLY A 16 2.32 13.25 3.40
N ARG A 17 2.06 13.45 2.10
CA ARG A 17 3.09 13.82 1.11
C ARG A 17 3.59 15.24 1.31
N ASP A 18 2.71 16.18 1.62
CA ASP A 18 3.06 17.57 1.90
C ASP A 18 3.95 17.68 3.15
N LEU A 19 3.70 16.86 4.17
CA LEU A 19 4.57 16.75 5.35
C LEU A 19 5.98 16.23 4.99
N LEU A 20 6.08 15.23 4.10
CA LEU A 20 7.38 14.77 3.61
C LEU A 20 8.09 15.84 2.75
N ALA A 21 7.32 16.62 1.98
CA ALA A 21 7.87 17.72 1.20
C ALA A 21 8.39 18.83 2.12
N ALA A 22 7.63 19.18 3.16
CA ALA A 22 8.08 20.11 4.20
C ALA A 22 9.38 19.61 4.86
N ALA A 23 9.47 18.33 5.20
CA ALA A 23 10.69 17.73 5.74
C ALA A 23 11.90 17.76 4.79
N ALA A 24 11.67 17.77 3.46
CA ALA A 24 12.74 17.91 2.48
C ALA A 24 13.23 19.36 2.32
N LEU A 25 12.35 20.33 2.56
CA LEU A 25 12.60 21.75 2.32
C LEU A 25 13.00 22.52 3.59
N ASP A 26 12.57 22.04 4.76
CA ASP A 26 12.77 22.69 6.05
C ASP A 26 13.37 21.73 7.09
N ARG A 27 14.50 22.14 7.66
CA ARG A 27 15.23 21.38 8.69
C ARG A 27 14.45 21.25 9.99
N ASP A 28 13.65 22.26 10.32
CA ASP A 28 12.86 22.25 11.56
C ASP A 28 11.66 21.30 11.42
N ALA A 29 11.18 21.07 10.19
CA ALA A 29 10.15 20.10 9.87
C ALA A 29 10.68 18.66 9.73
N GLU A 30 11.95 18.46 9.36
CA GLU A 30 12.54 17.15 9.09
C GLU A 30 12.41 16.18 10.29
N THR A 31 12.89 16.62 11.46
CA THR A 31 12.90 15.79 12.67
C THR A 31 11.50 15.35 13.13
N PRO A 32 10.51 16.25 13.32
CA PRO A 32 9.18 15.84 13.76
C PRO A 32 8.49 14.90 12.75
N VAL A 33 8.64 15.15 11.45
CA VAL A 33 8.04 14.31 10.40
C VAL A 33 8.65 12.91 10.39
N LEU A 34 9.98 12.79 10.43
CA LEU A 34 10.65 11.48 10.49
C LEU A 34 10.34 10.73 11.80
N ASN A 35 10.18 11.45 12.91
CA ASN A 35 9.75 10.87 14.18
C ASN A 35 8.33 10.30 14.10
N SER A 36 7.40 10.99 13.44
CA SER A 36 6.05 10.47 13.19
C SER A 36 6.09 9.20 12.33
N LEU A 37 6.85 9.24 11.24
CA LEU A 37 7.03 8.10 10.33
C LEU A 37 7.63 6.88 11.02
N SER A 38 8.49 7.07 12.02
CA SER A 38 9.11 5.98 12.79
C SER A 38 8.10 5.08 13.51
N ARG A 39 6.85 5.52 13.70
CA ARG A 39 5.78 4.67 14.23
C ARG A 39 5.41 3.55 13.25
N PHE A 40 5.50 3.83 11.95
CA PHE A 40 5.02 2.96 10.86
C PHE A 40 6.15 2.32 10.03
N ALA A 41 7.39 2.72 10.26
CA ALA A 41 8.57 2.19 9.58
C ALA A 41 9.65 1.71 10.56
N THR A 42 10.55 0.85 10.08
CA THR A 42 11.75 0.45 10.85
C THR A 42 12.77 1.59 10.87
N PRO A 43 13.63 1.68 11.91
CA PRO A 43 14.64 2.75 12.00
C PRO A 43 15.50 2.87 10.73
N GLY A 44 16.02 1.76 10.23
CA GLY A 44 16.82 1.77 8.99
C GLY A 44 16.06 2.27 7.76
N ARG A 45 14.74 2.05 7.67
CA ARG A 45 13.92 2.60 6.57
C ARG A 45 13.71 4.11 6.75
N VAL A 46 13.49 4.59 7.97
CA VAL A 46 13.40 6.03 8.26
C VAL A 46 14.70 6.74 7.89
N ASP A 47 15.85 6.15 8.22
CA ASP A 47 17.17 6.70 7.88
C ASP A 47 17.39 6.79 6.37
N VAL A 48 17.00 5.75 5.62
CA VAL A 48 17.06 5.76 4.15
C VAL A 48 16.17 6.86 3.57
N ILE A 49 14.95 7.01 4.08
CA ILE A 49 14.00 8.04 3.63
C ILE A 49 14.56 9.43 3.93
N GLY A 50 15.00 9.70 5.16
CA GLY A 50 15.62 10.97 5.55
C GLY A 50 16.87 11.27 4.73
N GLY A 51 17.69 10.25 4.42
CA GLY A 51 18.84 10.37 3.52
C GLY A 51 18.45 10.83 2.12
N ARG A 52 17.39 10.26 1.55
CA ARG A 52 16.87 10.64 0.21
C ARG A 52 16.27 12.04 0.20
N LEU A 53 15.48 12.41 1.22
CA LEU A 53 14.92 13.77 1.36
C LEU A 53 16.05 14.80 1.39
N ARG A 54 17.09 14.58 2.21
CA ARG A 54 18.27 15.45 2.28
C ARG A 54 19.07 15.52 0.98
N ALA A 55 19.02 14.47 0.16
CA ALA A 55 19.67 14.42 -1.15
C ALA A 55 18.82 15.07 -2.27
N GLY A 56 17.61 15.56 -1.96
CA GLY A 56 16.68 16.09 -2.97
C GLY A 56 15.96 15.01 -3.79
N ASP A 57 16.14 13.73 -3.45
CA ASP A 57 15.47 12.60 -4.10
C ASP A 57 14.09 12.36 -3.46
N PHE A 58 13.18 13.33 -3.65
CA PHE A 58 11.83 13.25 -3.10
C PHE A 58 11.04 12.06 -3.67
N ALA A 59 11.14 11.81 -4.98
CA ALA A 59 10.45 10.70 -5.63
C ALA A 59 10.91 9.34 -5.08
N GLY A 60 12.22 9.16 -4.90
CA GLY A 60 12.77 7.97 -4.27
C GLY A 60 12.41 7.86 -2.80
N ALA A 61 12.28 8.97 -2.06
CA ALA A 61 11.85 8.95 -0.67
C ALA A 61 10.38 8.52 -0.53
N VAL A 62 9.47 9.15 -1.29
CA VAL A 62 8.02 8.85 -1.24
C VAL A 62 7.73 7.40 -1.67
N SER A 63 8.46 6.86 -2.65
CA SER A 63 8.28 5.46 -3.08
C SER A 63 8.61 4.41 -2.01
N GLN A 64 9.27 4.80 -0.92
CA GLN A 64 9.58 3.93 0.21
C GLN A 64 8.54 3.99 1.34
N VAL A 65 7.55 4.89 1.23
CA VAL A 65 6.53 5.12 2.27
C VAL A 65 5.21 4.47 1.85
N PRO A 66 4.68 3.50 2.62
CA PRO A 66 3.35 2.97 2.37
C PRO A 66 2.27 4.05 2.48
N THR A 67 1.25 3.99 1.63
CA THR A 67 0.11 4.92 1.67
C THR A 67 -0.59 4.94 3.02
N SER A 68 -0.67 3.80 3.72
CA SER A 68 -1.23 3.76 5.08
C SER A 68 -0.44 4.60 6.08
N ALA A 69 0.89 4.70 5.92
CA ALA A 69 1.72 5.56 6.75
C ALA A 69 1.52 7.05 6.40
N LEU A 70 1.42 7.40 5.12
CA LEU A 70 1.08 8.76 4.69
C LEU A 70 -0.26 9.20 5.27
N TYR A 71 -1.27 8.34 5.16
CA TYR A 71 -2.58 8.58 5.73
C TYR A 71 -2.51 8.78 7.25
N ALA A 72 -1.82 7.89 7.97
CA ALA A 72 -1.72 7.95 9.43
C ALA A 72 -0.95 9.17 9.94
N MET A 73 0.09 9.61 9.21
CA MET A 73 0.87 10.81 9.55
C MET A 73 0.03 12.09 9.48
N ALA A 74 -0.95 12.16 8.57
CA ALA A 74 -1.82 13.32 8.44
C ALA A 74 -2.66 13.59 9.70
N GLU A 75 -2.94 12.54 10.50
CA GLU A 75 -3.66 12.64 11.77
C GLU A 75 -2.74 12.89 12.98
N ASP A 76 -1.41 12.92 12.82
CA ASP A 76 -0.48 13.10 13.95
C ASP A 76 -0.61 14.52 14.55
N PRO A 77 -1.08 14.66 15.80
CA PRO A 77 -1.25 15.98 16.42
C PRO A 77 0.05 16.76 16.53
N ALA A 78 1.19 16.06 16.62
CA ALA A 78 2.52 16.68 16.69
C ALA A 78 2.89 17.40 15.38
N LEU A 79 2.26 17.03 14.25
CA LEU A 79 2.53 17.61 12.94
C LEU A 79 1.55 18.71 12.55
N LYS A 80 0.53 18.99 13.39
CA LYS A 80 -0.52 19.96 13.08
C LYS A 80 0.03 21.36 12.72
N SER A 81 1.08 21.80 13.41
CA SER A 81 1.71 23.12 13.18
C SER A 81 2.90 23.08 12.22
N VAL A 82 3.37 21.90 11.83
CA VAL A 82 4.60 21.74 11.03
C VAL A 82 4.38 22.16 9.58
N CYS A 83 3.20 21.88 9.03
CA CYS A 83 2.82 22.28 7.68
C CYS A 83 1.34 22.69 7.66
N PRO A 84 1.03 24.01 7.74
CA PRO A 84 -0.29 24.51 7.43
C PRO A 84 -0.50 24.42 5.90
N ASP A 85 -1.29 23.45 5.47
CA ASP A 85 -1.57 23.15 4.06
C ASP A 85 -3.06 23.35 3.74
N ILE A 86 -3.37 23.44 2.44
CA ILE A 86 -4.75 23.54 1.96
C ILE A 86 -5.53 22.26 2.31
N ALA A 87 -4.85 21.11 2.30
CA ALA A 87 -5.45 19.82 2.63
C ALA A 87 -6.03 19.80 4.06
N SER A 88 -5.35 20.36 5.06
CA SER A 88 -5.84 20.45 6.44
C SER A 88 -7.09 21.28 6.57
N TYR A 89 -7.13 22.40 5.84
CA TYR A 89 -8.30 23.27 5.83
C TYR A 89 -9.50 22.52 5.23
N GLU A 90 -9.31 21.90 4.08
CA GLU A 90 -10.37 21.14 3.41
C GLU A 90 -10.83 19.92 4.22
N LEU A 91 -9.91 19.22 4.90
CA LEU A 91 -10.27 18.14 5.82
C LEU A 91 -11.15 18.63 6.98
N SER A 92 -10.85 19.80 7.51
CA SER A 92 -11.64 20.40 8.60
C SER A 92 -13.05 20.76 8.12
N GLU A 93 -13.17 21.35 6.93
CA GLU A 93 -14.47 21.67 6.29
C GLU A 93 -15.25 20.39 5.95
N LEU A 94 -14.59 19.39 5.37
CA LEU A 94 -15.21 18.12 4.99
C LEU A 94 -15.76 17.37 6.21
N MET A 95 -15.01 17.36 7.32
CA MET A 95 -15.47 16.81 8.60
C MET A 95 -16.70 17.57 9.10
N ALA A 96 -16.68 18.90 9.08
CA ALA A 96 -17.80 19.72 9.57
C ALA A 96 -19.08 19.48 8.76
N ALA A 97 -18.96 19.32 7.43
CA ALA A 97 -20.09 19.11 6.54
C ALA A 97 -20.61 17.65 6.52
N ASN A 98 -19.75 16.65 6.75
CA ASN A 98 -20.07 15.25 6.52
C ASN A 98 -19.70 14.31 7.68
N ALA A 99 -19.73 14.79 8.93
CA ALA A 99 -19.27 14.03 10.11
C ALA A 99 -19.83 12.59 10.25
N ALA A 100 -21.05 12.34 9.74
CA ALA A 100 -21.66 11.01 9.73
C ALA A 100 -21.00 10.05 8.72
N GLU A 101 -20.44 10.57 7.62
CA GLU A 101 -19.80 9.81 6.54
C GLU A 101 -18.28 9.78 6.65
N VAL A 102 -17.68 10.83 7.21
CA VAL A 102 -16.24 10.97 7.38
C VAL A 102 -15.92 11.12 8.86
N SER A 103 -15.38 10.05 9.43
CA SER A 103 -14.77 10.05 10.76
C SER A 103 -13.79 8.90 10.82
N PRO A 104 -12.76 8.93 11.69
CA PRO A 104 -11.80 7.85 11.80
C PRO A 104 -12.43 6.44 11.91
N PRO A 105 -13.46 6.18 12.74
CA PRO A 105 -14.08 4.85 12.79
C PRO A 105 -14.86 4.48 11.53
N VAL A 106 -15.49 5.45 10.85
CA VAL A 106 -16.23 5.20 9.60
C VAL A 106 -15.27 4.87 8.46
N ILE A 107 -14.19 5.65 8.31
CA ILE A 107 -13.16 5.43 7.30
C ILE A 107 -12.41 4.12 7.56
N SER A 108 -12.09 3.84 8.82
CA SER A 108 -11.45 2.58 9.23
C SER A 108 -12.30 1.36 8.87
N ARG A 109 -13.62 1.45 9.03
CA ARG A 109 -14.55 0.39 8.62
C ARG A 109 -14.69 0.26 7.10
N ALA A 110 -14.62 1.38 6.37
CA ALA A 110 -14.80 1.41 4.93
C ALA A 110 -13.59 0.88 4.15
N PHE A 111 -12.37 1.21 4.59
CA PHE A 111 -11.13 0.89 3.86
C PHE A 111 -10.19 -0.07 4.60
N GLY A 112 -10.46 -0.35 5.87
CA GLY A 112 -9.69 -1.30 6.66
C GLY A 112 -9.89 -2.75 6.21
N THR A 113 -9.10 -3.64 6.79
CA THR A 113 -9.22 -5.08 6.58
C THR A 113 -9.41 -5.80 7.91
N PRO A 114 -10.19 -6.90 7.95
CA PRO A 114 -10.33 -7.68 9.17
C PRO A 114 -9.00 -8.39 9.48
N LYS A 115 -8.55 -8.27 10.74
CA LYS A 115 -7.30 -8.88 11.22
C LYS A 115 -7.57 -9.73 12.47
N PRO A 116 -8.38 -10.80 12.37
CA PRO A 116 -8.87 -11.56 13.52
C PRO A 116 -7.76 -12.19 14.36
N THR A 117 -6.60 -12.51 13.77
CA THR A 117 -5.43 -13.02 14.50
C THR A 117 -4.79 -11.97 15.41
N LEU A 118 -4.95 -10.68 15.11
CA LEU A 118 -4.37 -9.57 15.89
C LEU A 118 -5.39 -8.91 16.81
N THR A 119 -6.65 -8.81 16.37
CA THR A 119 -7.70 -8.04 17.06
C THR A 119 -8.75 -8.91 17.73
N HIS A 120 -8.71 -10.23 17.54
CA HIS A 120 -9.78 -11.17 17.94
C HIS A 120 -11.17 -10.75 17.41
N SER A 121 -11.21 -10.01 16.30
CA SER A 121 -12.41 -9.44 15.71
C SER A 121 -12.37 -9.52 14.19
N TYR A 122 -13.52 -9.80 13.58
CA TYR A 122 -13.72 -9.74 12.13
C TYR A 122 -14.18 -8.36 11.66
N GLN A 123 -14.25 -7.35 12.54
CA GLN A 123 -14.53 -5.99 12.09
C GLN A 123 -13.34 -5.45 11.28
N PRO A 124 -13.56 -4.88 10.09
CA PRO A 124 -12.52 -4.20 9.35
C PRO A 124 -11.95 -3.02 10.14
N GLY A 125 -10.64 -2.85 10.07
CA GLY A 125 -9.98 -1.70 10.67
C GLY A 125 -8.60 -1.41 10.06
N LEU A 126 -8.24 -0.12 10.13
CA LEU A 126 -6.91 0.38 9.84
C LEU A 126 -6.04 0.26 11.10
N LEU A 127 -4.97 -0.54 11.04
CA LEU A 127 -4.06 -0.76 12.18
C LEU A 127 -2.69 -0.10 12.00
N TYR A 128 -2.37 0.37 10.79
CA TYR A 128 -1.12 1.04 10.45
C TYR A 128 0.11 0.23 10.87
N LEU A 129 0.06 -1.08 10.64
CA LEU A 129 1.14 -1.98 11.05
C LEU A 129 2.38 -1.74 10.19
N ARG A 130 3.55 -1.85 10.81
CA ARG A 130 4.81 -1.89 10.07
C ARG A 130 4.80 -3.11 9.16
N THR A 131 5.33 -2.98 7.94
CA THR A 131 5.49 -4.12 7.04
C THR A 131 6.35 -5.19 7.71
N PHE A 132 5.79 -6.39 7.96
CA PHE A 132 6.62 -7.50 8.43
C PHE A 132 7.59 -7.95 7.33
N PRO A 133 8.83 -8.31 7.68
CA PRO A 133 9.77 -8.86 6.71
C PRO A 133 9.20 -10.14 6.08
N ALA A 134 9.49 -10.34 4.80
CA ALA A 134 9.15 -11.56 4.09
C ALA A 134 9.96 -12.73 4.66
N LEU A 135 9.38 -13.47 5.61
CA LEU A 135 9.92 -14.76 6.02
C LEU A 135 9.37 -15.83 5.07
N MET A 136 10.30 -16.54 4.42
CA MET A 136 10.09 -17.51 3.33
C MET A 136 8.75 -18.25 3.39
N GLY A 137 7.91 -18.03 2.37
CA GLY A 137 6.66 -18.78 2.14
C GLY A 137 5.36 -18.07 2.55
N TYR A 138 5.42 -16.93 3.26
CA TYR A 138 4.24 -16.20 3.74
C TYR A 138 3.85 -14.97 2.90
N SER A 139 4.04 -15.02 1.58
CA SER A 139 3.70 -13.93 0.66
C SER A 139 2.24 -13.46 0.79
N SER A 140 1.33 -14.36 1.21
CA SER A 140 -0.08 -14.05 1.48
C SER A 140 -0.32 -13.13 2.68
N ARG A 141 0.51 -13.20 3.74
CA ARG A 141 0.41 -12.32 4.92
C ARG A 141 0.97 -10.92 4.64
N ILE A 142 2.03 -10.84 3.84
CA ILE A 142 2.59 -9.56 3.35
C ILE A 142 1.55 -8.83 2.53
N LEU A 143 0.86 -9.55 1.64
CA LEU A 143 -0.28 -8.99 0.93
C LEU A 143 -1.31 -8.54 1.95
N ALA A 144 -1.80 -9.40 2.86
CA ALA A 144 -2.86 -9.15 3.88
C ALA A 144 -2.73 -7.80 4.63
N GLU A 145 -1.51 -7.45 5.03
CA GLU A 145 -1.23 -6.18 5.72
C GLU A 145 -0.97 -5.00 4.78
N SER A 146 -0.50 -5.28 3.57
CA SER A 146 -0.44 -4.30 2.48
C SER A 146 -1.84 -3.93 1.96
N TRP A 147 -2.88 -4.75 2.17
CA TRP A 147 -4.23 -4.44 1.62
C TRP A 147 -4.84 -3.18 2.21
N GLU A 148 -4.59 -2.84 3.49
CA GLU A 148 -5.11 -1.56 4.00
C GLU A 148 -4.42 -0.37 3.32
N SER A 149 -3.12 -0.49 3.06
CA SER A 149 -2.38 0.51 2.28
C SER A 149 -2.85 0.57 0.83
N ASN A 150 -3.14 -0.58 0.20
CA ASN A 150 -3.66 -0.64 -1.16
C ASN A 150 -5.06 -0.05 -1.27
N ASN A 151 -5.94 -0.34 -0.31
CA ASN A 151 -7.29 0.23 -0.27
C ASN A 151 -7.25 1.75 -0.16
N LEU A 152 -6.39 2.29 0.71
CA LEU A 152 -6.17 3.72 0.82
C LEU A 152 -5.55 4.32 -0.45
N TYR A 153 -4.62 3.60 -1.09
CA TYR A 153 -4.02 4.01 -2.36
C TYR A 153 -5.06 4.09 -3.48
N TYR A 154 -5.88 3.06 -3.66
CA TYR A 154 -6.94 3.05 -4.67
C TYR A 154 -8.02 4.07 -4.40
N ALA A 155 -8.34 4.36 -3.13
CA ALA A 155 -9.27 5.41 -2.78
C ALA A 155 -8.75 6.80 -3.17
N ALA A 156 -7.48 7.09 -2.86
CA ALA A 156 -6.84 8.34 -3.29
C ALA A 156 -6.75 8.43 -4.82
N LEU A 157 -6.33 7.35 -5.48
CA LEU A 157 -6.26 7.27 -6.95
C LEU A 157 -7.62 7.50 -7.61
N ALA A 158 -8.70 6.95 -7.03
CA ALA A 158 -10.05 7.14 -7.54
C ALA A 158 -10.53 8.58 -7.43
N ASP A 159 -10.25 9.26 -6.32
CA ASP A 159 -10.53 10.70 -6.17
C ASP A 159 -9.74 11.52 -7.19
N GLU A 160 -8.43 11.27 -7.31
CA GLU A 160 -7.53 11.97 -8.24
C GLU A 160 -7.94 11.78 -9.71
N ALA A 161 -8.32 10.56 -10.09
CA ALA A 161 -8.72 10.21 -11.45
C ALA A 161 -10.20 10.51 -11.75
N GLY A 162 -10.96 11.01 -10.77
CA GLY A 162 -12.40 11.28 -10.92
C GLY A 162 -13.25 10.03 -11.14
N VAL A 163 -12.79 8.86 -10.65
CA VAL A 163 -13.55 7.61 -10.71
C VAL A 163 -14.69 7.66 -9.69
N PRO A 164 -15.95 7.49 -10.11
CA PRO A 164 -17.09 7.51 -9.19
C PRO A 164 -17.00 6.38 -8.17
N ALA A 165 -17.37 6.66 -6.90
CA ALA A 165 -17.33 5.69 -5.82
C ALA A 165 -18.13 4.40 -6.11
N GLN A 166 -19.20 4.48 -6.90
CA GLN A 166 -20.03 3.35 -7.29
C GLN A 166 -19.33 2.41 -8.29
N GLN A 167 -18.27 2.85 -8.96
CA GLN A 167 -17.55 2.05 -9.94
C GLN A 167 -16.34 1.31 -9.32
N LEU A 168 -16.02 1.55 -8.05
CA LEU A 168 -14.88 0.93 -7.39
C LEU A 168 -14.95 -0.60 -7.34
N ASP A 169 -16.16 -1.17 -7.29
CA ASP A 169 -16.35 -2.62 -7.33
C ASP A 169 -15.88 -3.24 -8.65
N SER A 170 -15.78 -2.46 -9.73
CA SER A 170 -15.21 -2.88 -11.02
C SER A 170 -13.73 -2.53 -11.12
N TYR A 171 -13.35 -1.29 -10.77
CA TYR A 171 -11.96 -0.82 -10.93
C TYR A 171 -10.98 -1.48 -9.94
N VAL A 172 -11.34 -1.65 -8.68
CA VAL A 172 -10.41 -2.17 -7.66
C VAL A 172 -9.96 -3.61 -7.98
N PRO A 173 -10.83 -4.55 -8.40
CA PRO A 173 -10.37 -5.85 -8.89
C PRO A 173 -9.44 -5.77 -10.10
N GLU A 174 -9.70 -4.88 -11.05
CA GLU A 174 -8.85 -4.68 -12.23
C GLU A 174 -7.48 -4.11 -11.87
N TRP A 175 -7.44 -3.09 -11.02
CA TRP A 175 -6.20 -2.52 -10.51
C TRP A 175 -5.39 -3.52 -9.68
N ASN A 176 -6.05 -4.34 -8.86
CA ASN A 176 -5.38 -5.42 -8.15
C ASN A 176 -4.80 -6.46 -9.10
N ARG A 177 -5.54 -6.86 -10.14
CA ARG A 177 -5.02 -7.77 -11.16
C ARG A 177 -3.78 -7.17 -11.83
N ALA A 178 -3.87 -5.93 -12.29
CA ALA A 178 -2.75 -5.24 -12.94
C ALA A 178 -1.53 -5.08 -12.00
N ALA A 179 -1.75 -4.74 -10.73
CA ALA A 179 -0.69 -4.63 -9.72
C ALA A 179 -0.01 -5.99 -9.48
N ILE A 180 -0.81 -7.05 -9.34
CA ILE A 180 -0.32 -8.42 -9.17
C ILE A 180 0.44 -8.87 -10.42
N GLU A 181 -0.13 -8.71 -11.62
CA GLU A 181 0.52 -9.03 -12.89
C GLU A 181 1.84 -8.29 -13.04
N ASN A 182 1.91 -7.00 -12.68
CA ASN A 182 3.15 -6.25 -12.68
C ASN A 182 4.16 -6.78 -11.65
N ILE A 183 3.72 -7.17 -10.45
CA ILE A 183 4.60 -7.83 -9.46
C ILE A 183 5.15 -9.14 -10.04
N PHE A 184 4.30 -10.01 -10.58
CA PHE A 184 4.74 -11.27 -11.17
C PHE A 184 5.59 -11.08 -12.44
N ALA A 185 5.36 -10.00 -13.21
CA ALA A 185 6.11 -9.65 -14.40
C ALA A 185 7.45 -8.96 -14.09
N THR A 186 7.58 -8.30 -12.92
CA THR A 186 8.80 -7.59 -12.54
C THR A 186 9.62 -8.39 -11.54
N HIS A 187 9.04 -8.94 -10.46
CA HIS A 187 9.69 -9.81 -9.49
C HIS A 187 8.69 -10.59 -8.63
N LEU A 188 8.74 -11.94 -8.67
CA LEU A 188 8.36 -12.72 -7.49
C LEU A 188 9.57 -13.32 -6.74
N GLU A 189 10.74 -13.40 -7.37
CA GLU A 189 12.11 -13.26 -6.80
C GLU A 189 13.23 -13.65 -7.81
N ASP A 190 13.01 -14.50 -8.84
CA ASP A 190 13.92 -14.64 -10.01
C ASP A 190 13.27 -15.47 -11.16
N TRP A 191 12.68 -14.81 -12.17
CA TRP A 191 11.88 -15.42 -13.26
C TRP A 191 12.63 -16.41 -14.18
N PRO A 192 13.94 -16.28 -14.48
CA PRO A 192 14.70 -17.30 -15.24
C PRO A 192 14.67 -18.69 -14.61
N ALA A 193 14.50 -18.81 -13.29
CA ALA A 193 14.38 -20.09 -12.59
C ALA A 193 13.03 -20.78 -12.84
N ILE A 194 11.94 -20.01 -12.95
CA ILE A 194 10.61 -20.52 -13.33
C ILE A 194 10.64 -21.04 -14.77
N LEU A 195 11.31 -20.32 -15.68
CA LEU A 195 11.47 -20.76 -17.06
C LEU A 195 12.29 -22.06 -17.18
N ARG A 196 13.35 -22.23 -16.38
CA ARG A 196 14.11 -23.48 -16.29
C ARG A 196 13.26 -24.63 -15.75
N SER A 197 12.46 -24.39 -14.71
CA SER A 197 11.54 -25.39 -14.14
C SER A 197 10.51 -25.87 -15.16
N LEU A 198 9.87 -24.96 -15.90
CA LEU A 198 8.92 -25.29 -16.96
C LEU A 198 9.58 -26.08 -18.11
N GLN A 199 10.81 -25.73 -18.49
CA GLN A 199 11.56 -26.46 -19.50
C GLN A 199 11.95 -27.88 -19.05
N THR A 200 12.28 -28.06 -17.77
CA THR A 200 12.56 -29.37 -17.17
C THR A 200 11.30 -30.24 -17.14
N VAL A 201 10.17 -29.72 -16.64
CA VAL A 201 8.88 -30.44 -16.66
C VAL A 201 8.49 -30.84 -18.07
N GLY A 202 8.66 -29.96 -19.06
CA GLY A 202 8.38 -30.29 -20.45
C GLY A 202 9.29 -31.38 -21.02
N LYS A 203 10.55 -31.49 -20.56
CA LYS A 203 11.45 -32.59 -20.97
C LYS A 203 11.01 -33.92 -20.37
N ASP A 204 10.63 -33.93 -19.10
CA ASP A 204 10.21 -35.13 -18.38
C ASP A 204 8.92 -35.73 -18.97
N VAL A 205 7.95 -34.88 -19.29
CA VAL A 205 6.70 -35.31 -19.95
C VAL A 205 6.98 -35.92 -21.32
N ARG A 206 7.85 -35.31 -22.14
CA ARG A 206 8.23 -35.85 -23.45
C ARG A 206 8.99 -37.18 -23.34
N ALA A 207 9.86 -37.32 -22.35
CA ALA A 207 10.58 -38.56 -22.09
C ALA A 207 9.63 -39.69 -21.64
N HIS A 208 8.63 -39.35 -20.81
CA HIS A 208 7.64 -40.31 -20.33
C HIS A 208 6.72 -40.80 -21.47
N GLU A 209 6.19 -39.89 -22.29
CA GLU A 209 5.39 -40.23 -23.49
C GLU A 209 6.18 -41.09 -24.48
N SER A 210 7.47 -40.80 -24.66
CA SER A 210 8.34 -41.60 -25.53
C SER A 210 8.57 -43.02 -24.98
N SER A 211 8.71 -43.17 -23.65
CA SER A 211 8.82 -44.49 -23.01
C SER A 211 7.52 -45.29 -23.04
N VAL A 212 6.37 -44.64 -22.89
CA VAL A 212 5.04 -45.26 -22.95
C VAL A 212 4.69 -45.66 -24.38
N SER A 213 5.04 -44.83 -25.37
CA SER A 213 4.87 -45.17 -26.78
C SER A 213 5.77 -46.34 -27.20
N ASN A 214 6.99 -46.44 -26.68
CA ASN A 214 7.88 -47.58 -26.94
C ASN A 214 7.40 -48.87 -26.25
N ALA A 215 6.86 -48.79 -25.03
CA ALA A 215 6.27 -49.92 -24.32
C ALA A 215 4.99 -50.46 -24.99
N ASN A 216 4.23 -49.59 -25.67
CA ASN A 216 3.04 -49.97 -26.44
C ASN A 216 3.36 -50.49 -27.85
N SER A 217 4.59 -50.32 -28.35
CA SER A 217 5.04 -50.88 -29.63
C SER A 217 5.74 -52.24 -29.50
N GLU A 218 6.00 -52.71 -28.28
CA GLU A 218 6.56 -54.04 -27.97
C GLU A 218 5.50 -55.05 -27.48
N ASN A 219 4.21 -54.67 -27.49
CA ASN A 219 3.04 -55.54 -27.32
C ASN A 219 2.22 -55.59 -28.60
#